data_AF-A0A644TCT8-F1
#
_entry.id   AF-A0A644TCT8-F1
#
_cell.length_a   1.000
_cell.length_b   1.000
_cell.length_c   1.000
_cell.angle_alpha   90.00
_cell.angle_beta   90.00
_cell.angle_gamma   90.00
#
_symmetry.space_group_name_H-M   'P 1'
#
loop_
_entity.id
_entity.type
_entity.pdbx_description
1 polymer ?
#
loop_
_entity_poly.entity_id
_entity_poly.type
_entity_poly.pdbx_seq_one_letter_code
_entity_poly.pdbx_strand_id
1 'polypeptide(L)'
;MSEEAVAGKEVWQRYNCVSCHTLFGNGGYVGGDLTQITARRSPEQLSDFFSNPPVIPPHQKETHVALTEEETQAMTAYFDYLNTIPTLGWPPQPRVLEGGDAP
;
A
#
# COMPACT_ATOMS: atom_id res chain seq x y z
N MET A 1 8.30 2.06 16.17
CA MET A 1 6.95 2.24 15.64
C MET A 1 6.19 3.14 16.62
N SER A 2 5.55 4.21 16.15
CA SER A 2 4.71 5.07 17.01
C SER A 2 3.38 4.39 17.34
N GLU A 3 2.60 4.96 18.26
CA GLU A 3 1.26 4.48 18.59
C GLU A 3 0.33 4.53 17.37
N GLU A 4 0.42 5.58 16.56
CA GLU A 4 -0.36 5.72 15.31
C GLU A 4 0.01 4.63 14.29
N ALA A 5 1.30 4.29 14.18
CA ALA A 5 1.73 3.21 13.31
C ALA A 5 1.30 1.82 13.83
N VAL A 6 1.16 1.65 15.16
CA VAL A 6 0.51 0.46 15.74
C VAL A 6 -0.96 0.42 15.33
N ALA A 7 -1.69 1.53 15.45
CA ALA A 7 -3.09 1.61 15.02
C ALA A 7 -3.24 1.33 13.52
N GLY A 8 -2.34 1.82 12.67
CA GLY A 8 -2.35 1.52 11.23
C GLY A 8 -2.13 0.04 10.93
N LYS A 9 -1.26 -0.63 11.68
CA LYS A 9 -1.11 -2.09 11.60
C LYS A 9 -2.41 -2.82 11.95
N GLU A 10 -3.15 -2.34 12.93
CA GLU A 10 -4.45 -2.91 13.29
C GLU A 10 -5.49 -2.70 12.19
N VAL A 11 -5.52 -1.51 11.57
CA VAL A 11 -6.37 -1.25 10.40
C VAL A 11 -6.03 -2.20 9.25
N TRP A 12 -4.73 -2.43 8.98
CA TRP A 12 -4.27 -3.35 7.93
C TRP A 12 -4.80 -4.77 8.14
N GLN A 13 -4.81 -5.20 9.40
CA GLN A 13 -5.32 -6.51 9.81
C GLN A 13 -6.85 -6.56 9.77
N ARG A 14 -7.53 -5.53 10.28
CA ARG A 14 -8.99 -5.43 10.37
C ARG A 14 -9.65 -5.53 9.00
N TYR A 15 -9.09 -4.85 8.01
CA TYR A 15 -9.60 -4.85 6.64
C TYR A 15 -9.00 -5.95 5.76
N ASN A 16 -8.23 -6.87 6.36
CA ASN A 16 -7.62 -8.01 5.67
C ASN A 16 -6.83 -7.62 4.41
N CYS A 17 -6.11 -6.49 4.45
CA CYS A 17 -5.39 -5.96 3.28
C CYS A 17 -4.39 -6.97 2.70
N VAL A 18 -3.84 -7.83 3.56
CA VAL A 18 -2.91 -8.91 3.22
C VAL A 18 -3.51 -9.98 2.29
N SER A 19 -4.84 -10.11 2.18
CA SER A 19 -5.43 -11.08 1.24
C SER A 19 -5.21 -10.70 -0.22
N CYS A 20 -5.04 -9.40 -0.48
CA CYS A 20 -4.83 -8.88 -1.83
C CYS A 20 -3.40 -8.38 -2.03
N HIS A 21 -2.85 -7.68 -1.05
CA HIS A 21 -1.55 -7.03 -1.13
C HIS A 21 -0.48 -7.77 -0.35
N THR A 22 0.78 -7.45 -0.69
CA THR A 22 1.96 -7.92 0.02
C THR A 22 2.61 -6.80 0.83
N LEU A 23 3.22 -7.21 1.96
CA LEU A 23 4.23 -6.45 2.69
C LEU A 23 5.46 -7.34 2.84
N PHE A 24 6.64 -6.81 2.57
CA PHE A 24 7.89 -7.58 2.46
C PHE A 24 7.79 -8.79 1.53
N GLY A 25 6.89 -8.76 0.54
CA GLY A 25 6.66 -9.85 -0.42
C GLY A 25 5.79 -10.98 0.12
N ASN A 26 5.19 -10.80 1.31
CA ASN A 26 4.32 -11.78 1.96
C ASN A 26 2.87 -11.30 1.96
N GLY A 27 1.96 -12.13 1.45
CA GLY A 27 0.53 -11.84 1.37
C GLY A 27 -0.08 -12.30 0.06
N GLY A 28 -1.11 -11.59 -0.40
CA GLY A 28 -1.74 -11.77 -1.69
C GLY A 28 -0.95 -11.10 -2.81
N TYR A 29 -1.08 -11.65 -4.02
CA TYR A 29 -0.41 -11.15 -5.23
C TYR A 29 -1.38 -10.57 -6.26
N VAL A 30 -2.65 -10.38 -5.87
CA VAL A 30 -3.65 -9.71 -6.71
C VAL A 30 -3.34 -8.22 -6.77
N GLY A 31 -3.06 -7.63 -5.61
CA GLY A 31 -2.51 -6.30 -5.46
C GLY A 31 -0.98 -6.32 -5.47
N GLY A 32 -0.38 -5.18 -5.84
CA GLY A 32 1.06 -4.99 -5.77
C GLY A 32 1.57 -4.85 -4.33
N ASP A 33 2.89 -4.89 -4.18
CA ASP A 33 3.53 -4.71 -2.88
C ASP A 33 3.51 -3.25 -2.39
N LEU A 34 3.11 -3.07 -1.13
CA LEU A 34 2.87 -1.76 -0.51
C LEU A 34 3.95 -1.35 0.51
N THR A 35 5.01 -2.12 0.70
CA THR A 35 6.01 -1.86 1.75
C THR A 35 6.69 -0.50 1.62
N GLN A 36 6.93 -0.08 0.40
CA GLN A 36 7.50 1.23 0.07
C GLN A 36 6.49 2.09 -0.70
N ILE A 37 5.21 2.03 -0.32
CA ILE A 37 4.19 2.82 -1.00
C ILE A 37 4.38 4.32 -0.76
N THR A 38 4.84 4.74 0.41
CA THR A 38 5.08 6.16 0.74
C THR A 38 6.32 6.75 0.06
N ALA A 39 7.19 5.91 -0.51
CA ALA A 39 8.22 6.37 -1.44
C ALA A 39 7.68 6.68 -2.85
N ARG A 40 6.47 6.20 -3.18
CA ARG A 40 5.85 6.27 -4.52
C ARG A 40 4.57 7.11 -4.57
N ARG A 41 4.00 7.42 -3.41
CA ARG A 41 2.74 8.15 -3.24
C ARG A 41 2.86 9.11 -2.08
N SER A 42 2.35 10.33 -2.24
CA SER A 42 2.27 11.30 -1.15
C SER A 42 1.15 10.96 -0.16
N PRO A 43 1.19 11.48 1.07
CA PRO A 43 0.11 11.32 2.04
C PRO A 43 -1.26 11.76 1.49
N GLU A 44 -1.31 12.84 0.71
CA GLU A 44 -2.54 13.35 0.10
C GLU A 44 -3.10 12.34 -0.91
N GLN A 45 -2.23 11.72 -1.72
CA GLN A 45 -2.65 10.70 -2.68
C GLN A 45 -3.20 9.44 -1.99
N LEU A 46 -2.64 9.06 -0.85
CA LEU A 46 -3.14 7.94 -0.05
C LEU A 46 -4.49 8.30 0.58
N SER A 47 -4.62 9.53 1.10
CA SER A 47 -5.87 10.04 1.65
C SER A 47 -6.99 10.10 0.62
N ASP A 48 -6.71 10.61 -0.57
CA ASP A 48 -7.65 10.66 -1.68
C ASP A 48 -8.09 9.25 -2.11
N PHE A 49 -7.16 8.30 -2.16
CA PHE A 49 -7.46 6.91 -2.49
C PHE A 49 -8.42 6.28 -1.47
N PHE A 50 -8.19 6.46 -0.16
CA PHE A 50 -9.07 5.86 0.85
C PHE A 50 -10.40 6.59 1.00
N SER A 51 -10.45 7.90 0.73
CA SER A 51 -11.68 8.69 0.77
C SER A 51 -12.57 8.44 -0.45
N ASN A 52 -11.95 8.21 -1.62
CA ASN A 52 -12.63 7.96 -2.89
C ASN A 52 -12.06 6.70 -3.57
N PRO A 53 -12.26 5.50 -2.98
CA PRO A 53 -11.62 4.30 -3.47
C PRO A 53 -12.10 3.93 -4.87
N PRO A 54 -11.17 3.71 -5.82
CA PRO A 54 -11.56 3.27 -7.16
C PRO A 54 -12.09 1.84 -7.12
N VAL A 55 -12.79 1.45 -8.19
CA VAL A 55 -13.14 0.05 -8.43
C VAL A 55 -11.88 -0.81 -8.57
N ILE A 56 -11.93 -2.06 -8.13
CA ILE A 56 -10.85 -3.03 -8.25
C ILE A 56 -10.90 -3.64 -9.65
N PRO A 57 -9.94 -3.39 -10.56
CA PRO A 57 -9.97 -4.01 -11.89
C PRO A 57 -9.81 -5.54 -11.81
N PRO A 58 -10.45 -6.33 -12.69
CA PRO A 58 -11.40 -5.93 -13.75
C PRO A 58 -12.86 -5.78 -13.26
N HIS A 59 -13.12 -5.81 -11.95
CA HIS A 59 -14.44 -5.67 -11.38
C HIS A 59 -14.95 -4.23 -11.57
N GLN A 60 -16.23 -4.09 -11.93
CA GLN A 60 -16.85 -2.78 -12.21
C GLN A 60 -17.68 -2.23 -11.05
N LYS A 61 -17.90 -3.03 -10.00
CA LYS A 61 -18.80 -2.69 -8.88
C LYS A 61 -18.15 -2.83 -7.50
N GLU A 62 -17.08 -3.61 -7.41
CA GLU A 62 -16.35 -3.79 -6.15
C GLU A 62 -15.26 -2.72 -6.07
N THR A 63 -15.27 -1.94 -4.99
CA THR A 63 -14.27 -0.90 -4.73
C THR A 63 -13.23 -1.37 -3.75
N HIS A 64 -12.09 -0.68 -3.73
CA HIS A 64 -11.17 -0.78 -2.62
C HIS A 64 -11.86 -0.37 -1.31
N VAL A 65 -11.25 -0.76 -0.20
CA VAL A 65 -11.72 -0.41 1.14
C VAL A 65 -11.67 1.11 1.31
N ALA A 66 -12.80 1.71 1.71
CA ALA A 66 -12.83 3.08 2.20
C ALA A 66 -12.40 3.10 3.68
N LEU A 67 -11.58 4.08 4.06
CA LEU A 67 -11.17 4.29 5.45
C LEU A 67 -11.69 5.62 5.97
N THR A 68 -11.84 5.73 7.28
CA THR A 68 -12.03 7.03 7.93
C THR A 68 -10.75 7.88 7.86
N GLU A 69 -10.86 9.18 8.15
CA GLU A 69 -9.70 10.07 8.20
C GLU A 69 -8.67 9.61 9.24
N GLU A 70 -9.13 9.20 10.43
CA GLU A 70 -8.27 8.68 11.50
C GLU A 70 -7.55 7.39 11.08
N GLU A 71 -8.28 6.44 10.48
CA GLU A 71 -7.68 5.21 9.96
C GLU A 71 -6.70 5.47 8.82
N THR A 72 -6.97 6.47 7.98
CA THR A 72 -6.08 6.88 6.89
C THR A 72 -4.77 7.45 7.42
N GLN A 73 -4.83 8.31 8.45
CA GLN A 73 -3.64 8.85 9.10
C GLN A 73 -2.82 7.73 9.76
N ALA A 74 -3.48 6.83 10.49
CA ALA A 74 -2.84 5.68 11.11
C ALA A 74 -2.20 4.75 10.07
N MET A 75 -2.90 4.44 8.98
CA MET A 75 -2.39 3.61 7.88
C MET A 75 -1.16 4.24 7.22
N THR A 76 -1.18 5.56 7.00
CA THR A 76 -0.05 6.30 6.44
C THR A 76 1.16 6.25 7.36
N ALA A 77 0.97 6.47 8.68
CA ALA A 77 2.03 6.33 9.67
C ALA A 77 2.61 4.90 9.72
N TYR A 78 1.77 3.88 9.54
CA TYR A 78 2.23 2.50 9.43
C TYR A 78 3.07 2.28 8.17
N PHE A 79 2.61 2.71 7.00
CA PHE A 79 3.40 2.60 5.77
C PHE A 79 4.71 3.37 5.82
N ASP A 80 4.74 4.55 6.46
CA ASP A 80 5.99 5.28 6.70
C ASP A 80 6.95 4.49 7.58
N TYR A 81 6.44 3.90 8.68
CA TYR A 81 7.25 3.00 9.49
C TYR A 81 7.81 1.82 8.68
N LEU A 82 7.00 1.18 7.83
CA LEU A 82 7.47 0.08 6.97
C LEU A 82 8.58 0.51 6.01
N ASN A 83 8.47 1.72 5.46
CA ASN A 83 9.46 2.28 4.54
C ASN A 83 10.81 2.57 5.24
N THR A 84 10.85 2.69 6.57
CA THR A 84 12.11 2.85 7.33
C THR A 84 12.86 1.54 7.56
N ILE A 85 12.24 0.38 7.32
CA ILE A 85 12.84 -0.93 7.60
C ILE A 85 13.85 -1.26 6.49
N PRO A 86 15.11 -1.62 6.80
CA PRO A 86 16.09 -1.98 5.80
C PRO A 86 15.72 -3.31 5.14
N THR A 87 15.31 -3.24 3.87
CA THR A 87 14.86 -4.39 3.06
C THR A 87 15.94 -4.97 2.15
N LEU A 88 17.19 -4.51 2.27
CA LEU A 88 18.35 -4.99 1.49
C LEU A 88 18.12 -5.02 -0.04
N GLY A 89 17.46 -3.98 -0.57
CA GLY A 89 17.22 -3.82 -2.00
C GLY A 89 15.88 -4.34 -2.51
N TRP A 90 15.00 -4.76 -1.60
CA TRP A 90 13.62 -5.13 -1.92
C TRP A 90 12.66 -3.93 -1.66
N PRO A 91 11.54 -3.74 -2.39
CA PRO A 91 11.08 -4.52 -3.53
C PRO A 91 11.99 -4.35 -4.74
N PRO A 92 12.09 -5.37 -5.61
CA PRO A 92 12.88 -5.27 -6.82
C PRO A 92 12.34 -4.13 -7.68
N GLN A 93 13.23 -3.24 -8.11
CA GLN A 93 12.87 -2.18 -9.05
C GLN A 93 12.56 -2.81 -10.43
N PRO A 94 11.60 -2.26 -11.20
CA PRO A 94 11.39 -2.68 -12.58
C PRO A 94 12.71 -2.62 -13.34
N ARG A 95 13.12 -3.73 -13.96
CA ARG A 95 14.28 -3.71 -14.85
C ARG A 95 13.90 -2.94 -16.10
N VAL A 96 14.50 -1.78 -16.30
CA VAL A 96 14.50 -1.14 -17.62
C VAL A 96 15.31 -2.07 -18.53
N LEU A 97 14.63 -2.76 -19.44
CA LEU A 97 15.30 -3.55 -20.47
C LEU A 97 15.87 -2.54 -21.47
N GLU A 98 17.19 -2.47 -21.61
CA GLU A 98 17.81 -1.63 -22.63
C GLU A 98 17.30 -2.07 -24.02
N GLY A 99 16.57 -1.19 -24.70
CA GLY A 99 16.11 -1.39 -26.09
C GLY A 99 14.66 -1.87 -26.27
N GLY A 100 13.85 -1.95 -25.21
CA GLY A 100 12.41 -2.20 -25.35
C GLY A 100 11.61 -0.92 -25.18
N ASP A 101 10.98 -0.43 -26.26
CA ASP A 101 9.93 0.58 -26.14
C ASP A 101 8.92 0.10 -25.08
N ALA A 102 8.76 0.90 -24.02
CA ALA A 102 7.76 0.64 -23.01
C ALA A 102 6.36 0.70 -23.68
N PRO A 103 5.42 -0.21 -23.35
CA PRO A 103 4.04 -0.04 -23.76
C PRO A 103 3.40 1.21 -23.15
#